data_AF-A9WV19-F1
#
_entry.id   AF-A9WV19-F1
#
_cell.length_a   1.000
_cell.length_b   1.000
_cell.length_c   1.000
_cell.angle_alpha   90.00
_cell.angle_beta   90.00
_cell.angle_gamma   90.00
#
_symmetry.space_group_name_H-M   'P 1'
#
loop_
_entity.id
_entity.type
_entity.pdbx_description
1 polymer ?
#
loop_
_entity_poly.entity_id
_entity_poly.type
_entity_poly.pdbx_seq_one_letter_code
_entity_poly.pdbx_strand_id
1 'polypeptide(L)'
;MRDRRQRLPIILAAMVSAIIGFALLLILHAPKVIIVGLAGTLLGMIVVGAVNSFWKLSVHNAVATFVAVAVVGSFGWMWWPLLLLPIAVGWSRVVLKDHTIGQVIAGVPAGAVVAIPYLLVGV
;
A
#
# COMPACT_ATOMS: atom_id res chain seq x y z
N MET A 1 9.66 -11.97 20.58
CA MET A 1 10.03 -10.68 19.94
C MET A 1 10.63 -11.00 18.58
N ARG A 2 10.00 -10.57 17.48
CA ARG A 2 10.46 -10.89 16.11
C ARG A 2 11.80 -10.19 15.84
N ASP A 3 12.86 -10.97 15.65
CA ASP A 3 14.23 -10.46 15.47
C ASP A 3 14.28 -9.42 14.34
N ARG A 4 14.84 -8.25 14.64
CA ARG A 4 15.00 -7.17 13.65
C ARG A 4 15.90 -7.61 12.48
N ARG A 5 16.84 -8.54 12.72
CA ARG A 5 17.72 -9.09 11.68
C ARG A 5 16.97 -9.90 10.61
N GLN A 6 15.83 -10.49 10.96
CA GLN A 6 15.00 -11.24 10.01
C GLN A 6 14.10 -10.37 9.13
N ARG A 7 13.98 -9.06 9.42
CA ARG A 7 13.08 -8.16 8.67
C ARG A 7 13.64 -7.77 7.31
N LEU A 8 14.94 -7.51 7.24
CA LEU A 8 15.58 -7.05 6.01
C LEU A 8 15.52 -8.08 4.87
N PRO A 9 15.84 -9.38 5.10
CA PRO A 9 15.71 -10.39 4.06
C PRO A 9 14.28 -10.52 3.51
N ILE A 10 13.27 -10.42 4.38
CA ILE A 10 11.85 -10.52 3.99
C ILE A 10 11.44 -9.31 3.13
N ILE A 11 11.85 -8.11 3.52
CA ILE A 11 11.55 -6.89 2.75
C ILE A 11 12.23 -6.93 1.37
N LEU A 12 13.49 -7.36 1.33
CA LEU A 12 14.22 -7.52 0.06
C LEU A 12 13.56 -8.57 -0.83
N ALA A 13 13.17 -9.72 -0.28
CA ALA A 13 12.47 -10.76 -1.04
C ALA A 13 11.12 -10.24 -1.59
N ALA A 14 10.37 -9.48 -0.80
CA ALA A 14 9.12 -8.86 -1.24
C ALA A 14 9.35 -7.83 -2.36
N MET A 15 10.40 -6.99 -2.26
CA MET A 15 10.76 -6.03 -3.30
C MET A 15 11.17 -6.72 -4.61
N VAL A 16 12.04 -7.74 -4.52
CA VAL A 16 12.46 -8.52 -5.70
C VAL A 16 11.27 -9.22 -6.35
N SER A 17 10.39 -9.84 -5.56
CA SER A 17 9.18 -10.47 -6.07
C SER A 17 8.26 -9.47 -6.78
N ALA A 18 8.06 -8.28 -6.22
CA ALA A 18 7.24 -7.24 -6.83
C ALA A 18 7.86 -6.69 -8.14
N ILE A 19 9.19 -6.54 -8.20
CA ILE A 19 9.91 -6.13 -9.42
C ILE A 19 9.77 -7.19 -10.51
N ILE A 20 9.93 -8.47 -10.17
CA ILE A 20 9.74 -9.58 -11.12
C ILE A 20 8.30 -9.58 -11.64
N GLY A 21 7.31 -9.46 -10.75
CA GLY A 21 5.90 -9.37 -11.13
C GLY A 21 5.63 -8.20 -12.08
N PHE A 22 6.23 -7.03 -11.81
CA PHE A 22 6.10 -5.86 -12.66
C PHE A 22 6.72 -6.08 -14.04
N ALA A 23 7.93 -6.64 -14.12
CA ALA A 23 8.55 -7.00 -15.39
C ALA A 23 7.69 -7.97 -16.20
N LEU A 24 7.10 -8.98 -15.54
CA LEU A 24 6.19 -9.93 -16.18
C LEU A 24 4.94 -9.25 -16.73
N LEU A 25 4.33 -8.31 -15.99
CA LEU A 25 3.16 -7.56 -16.49
C LEU A 25 3.50 -6.77 -17.77
N LEU A 26 4.70 -6.19 -17.85
CA LEU A 26 5.16 -5.47 -19.04
C LEU A 26 5.39 -6.42 -20.21
N ILE A 27 6.09 -7.54 -19.99
CA ILE A 27 6.38 -8.56 -21.03
C ILE A 27 5.09 -9.19 -21.56
N LEU A 28 4.12 -9.45 -20.69
CA LEU A 28 2.84 -10.06 -21.04
C LEU A 28 1.80 -9.06 -21.55
N HIS A 29 2.18 -7.78 -21.71
CA HIS A 29 1.29 -6.72 -22.21
C HIS A 29 -0.03 -6.61 -21.42
N ALA A 30 0.07 -6.68 -20.09
CA ALA A 30 -1.10 -6.58 -19.23
C ALA A 30 -1.86 -5.25 -19.42
N PRO A 31 -3.18 -5.22 -19.14
CA PRO A 31 -3.94 -3.98 -19.17
C PRO A 31 -3.28 -2.88 -18.33
N LYS A 32 -3.28 -1.64 -18.84
CA LYS A 32 -2.62 -0.49 -18.21
C LYS A 32 -2.98 -0.31 -16.73
N VAL A 33 -4.25 -0.56 -16.38
CA VAL A 33 -4.76 -0.51 -15.01
C VAL A 33 -3.99 -1.46 -14.07
N ILE A 34 -3.67 -2.67 -14.51
CA ILE A 34 -2.93 -3.64 -13.70
C ILE A 34 -1.47 -3.20 -13.54
N ILE A 35 -0.85 -2.72 -14.61
CA ILE A 35 0.52 -2.20 -14.61
C ILE A 35 0.65 -1.03 -13.64
N VAL A 36 -0.25 -0.06 -13.74
CA VAL A 36 -0.25 1.15 -12.89
C VAL A 36 -0.55 0.80 -11.44
N GLY A 37 -1.43 -0.18 -11.18
CA GLY A 37 -1.70 -0.68 -9.83
C GLY A 37 -0.45 -1.27 -9.16
N LEU A 38 0.31 -2.10 -9.88
CA LEU A 38 1.55 -2.66 -9.33
C LEU A 38 2.67 -1.62 -9.23
N ALA A 39 2.78 -0.71 -10.21
CA ALA A 39 3.70 0.43 -10.12
C ALA A 39 3.40 1.31 -8.90
N GLY A 40 2.11 1.58 -8.63
CA GLY A 40 1.66 2.28 -7.43
C GLY A 40 2.05 1.54 -6.16
N THR A 41 1.90 0.22 -6.12
CA THR A 41 2.34 -0.59 -4.97
C THR A 41 3.85 -0.49 -4.73
N LEU A 42 4.65 -0.56 -5.79
CA LEU A 42 6.12 -0.37 -5.72
C LEU A 42 6.49 1.03 -5.24
N LEU A 43 5.85 2.07 -5.79
CA LEU A 43 6.01 3.45 -5.34
C LEU A 43 5.65 3.60 -3.87
N GLY A 44 4.54 2.99 -3.44
CA GLY A 44 4.12 2.98 -2.04
C GLY A 44 5.14 2.34 -1.12
N MET A 45 5.76 1.22 -1.51
CA MET A 45 6.85 0.62 -0.75
C MET A 45 8.05 1.57 -0.59
N ILE A 46 8.41 2.31 -1.64
CA ILE A 46 9.50 3.28 -1.62
C ILE A 46 9.15 4.45 -0.70
N VAL A 47 7.98 5.08 -0.89
CA VAL A 47 7.51 6.23 -0.08
C VAL A 47 7.43 5.86 1.39
N VAL A 48 6.78 4.73 1.69
CA VAL A 48 6.61 4.26 3.06
C VAL A 48 7.93 3.83 3.69
N GLY A 49 8.83 3.20 2.93
CA GLY A 49 10.17 2.84 3.37
C GLY A 49 11.02 4.05 3.71
N ALA A 50 10.98 5.09 2.88
CA ALA A 50 11.68 6.36 3.11
C ALA A 50 11.18 7.02 4.41
N VAL A 51 9.87 7.17 4.58
CA VAL A 51 9.30 7.77 5.80
C VAL A 51 9.63 6.91 7.04
N ASN A 52 9.49 5.59 6.95
CA ASN A 52 9.81 4.65 8.04
C ASN A 52 11.29 4.66 8.46
N SER A 53 12.18 5.19 7.63
CA SER A 53 13.59 5.37 7.99
C SER A 53 13.78 6.48 9.03
N PHE A 54 12.85 7.43 9.11
CA PHE A 54 12.84 8.53 10.09
C PHE A 54 11.83 8.32 11.20
N TRP A 55 10.60 7.91 10.85
CA TRP A 55 9.51 7.72 11.81
C TRP A 55 8.51 6.65 11.34
N LYS A 56 8.14 5.75 12.26
CA LYS A 56 7.39 4.53 11.95
C LYS A 56 5.91 4.82 11.65
N LEU A 57 5.49 4.74 10.39
CA LEU A 57 4.10 4.72 9.94
C LEU A 57 3.56 3.29 9.74
N SER A 58 2.24 3.14 9.69
CA SER A 58 1.60 1.85 9.41
C SER A 58 1.52 1.54 7.92
N VAL A 59 2.43 0.69 7.42
CA VAL A 59 2.42 0.20 6.02
C VAL A 59 1.10 -0.48 5.67
N HIS A 60 0.56 -1.30 6.57
CA HIS A 60 -0.71 -1.98 6.36
C HIS A 60 -1.86 -0.99 6.16
N ASN A 61 -1.87 0.10 6.93
CA ASN A 61 -2.91 1.10 6.80
C ASN A 61 -2.76 1.92 5.51
N ALA A 62 -1.51 2.21 5.10
CA ALA A 62 -1.23 2.86 3.82
C ALA A 62 -1.71 2.01 2.64
N VAL A 63 -1.40 0.71 2.62
CA VAL A 63 -1.86 -0.22 1.56
C VAL A 63 -3.37 -0.35 1.56
N ALA A 64 -4.00 -0.51 2.73
CA ALA A 64 -5.47 -0.58 2.84
C ALA A 64 -6.14 0.68 2.29
N THR A 65 -5.55 1.86 2.56
CA THR A 65 -6.04 3.14 2.03
C THR A 65 -5.88 3.21 0.52
N PHE A 66 -4.70 2.86 -0.01
CA PHE A 66 -4.44 2.82 -1.45
C PHE A 66 -5.47 1.94 -2.18
N VAL A 67 -5.68 0.70 -1.71
CA VAL A 67 -6.62 -0.25 -2.34
C VAL A 67 -8.05 0.29 -2.28
N ALA A 68 -8.49 0.78 -1.13
CA ALA A 68 -9.85 1.31 -0.97
C ALA A 68 -10.10 2.50 -1.92
N VAL A 69 -9.19 3.47 -1.94
CA VAL A 69 -9.29 4.66 -2.81
C VAL A 69 -9.23 4.27 -4.29
N ALA A 70 -8.31 3.38 -4.66
CA ALA A 70 -8.17 2.88 -6.03
C ALA A 70 -9.46 2.22 -6.54
N VAL A 71 -10.07 1.35 -5.73
CA VAL A 71 -11.30 0.64 -6.10
C VAL A 71 -12.49 1.60 -6.18
N VAL A 72 -12.70 2.45 -5.16
CA VAL A 72 -13.81 3.41 -5.17
C VAL A 72 -13.69 4.39 -6.34
N GLY A 73 -12.47 4.87 -6.61
CA GLY A 73 -12.22 5.81 -7.70
C GLY A 73 -12.37 5.21 -9.10
N SER A 74 -12.14 3.91 -9.27
CA SER A 74 -12.18 3.26 -10.59
C SER A 74 -13.50 2.56 -10.89
N PHE A 75 -14.16 2.02 -9.87
CA PHE A 75 -15.41 1.26 -10.03
C PHE A 75 -16.64 2.03 -9.53
N GLY A 76 -16.45 3.26 -9.06
CA GLY A 76 -17.51 4.17 -8.65
C GLY A 76 -17.96 4.02 -7.20
N TRP A 77 -18.87 4.91 -6.81
CA TRP A 77 -19.26 5.11 -5.41
C TRP A 77 -19.95 3.91 -4.76
N MET A 78 -20.48 2.94 -5.53
CA MET A 78 -21.07 1.71 -4.97
C MET A 78 -20.08 0.97 -4.04
N TRP A 79 -18.78 1.15 -4.26
CA TRP A 79 -17.70 0.53 -3.48
C TRP A 79 -17.29 1.33 -2.24
N TRP A 80 -17.97 2.43 -1.91
CA TRP A 80 -17.66 3.27 -0.74
C TRP A 80 -17.48 2.51 0.58
N PRO A 81 -18.14 1.36 0.86
CA PRO A 81 -17.89 0.62 2.09
C PRO A 81 -16.45 0.16 2.26
N LEU A 82 -15.67 0.05 1.18
CA LEU A 82 -14.24 -0.27 1.25
C LEU A 82 -13.42 0.82 1.94
N LEU A 83 -13.92 2.05 2.06
CA LEU A 83 -13.29 3.10 2.86
C LEU A 83 -13.27 2.78 4.36
N LEU A 84 -13.99 1.76 4.81
CA LEU A 84 -13.90 1.22 6.17
C LEU A 84 -12.69 0.27 6.36
N LEU A 85 -12.05 -0.20 5.29
CA LEU A 85 -10.90 -1.09 5.38
C LEU A 85 -9.71 -0.49 6.16
N PRO A 86 -9.28 0.77 5.92
CA PRO A 86 -8.22 1.39 6.73
C PRO A 86 -8.62 1.49 8.21
N ILE A 87 -9.90 1.68 8.51
CA ILE A 87 -10.37 1.74 9.91
C ILE A 87 -10.22 0.37 10.58
N ALA A 88 -10.70 -0.69 9.93
CA ALA A 88 -10.60 -2.05 10.45
C ALA A 88 -9.13 -2.53 10.57
N VAL A 89 -8.31 -2.26 9.55
CA VAL A 89 -6.88 -2.59 9.56
C VAL A 89 -6.15 -1.77 10.62
N GLY A 90 -6.43 -0.46 10.71
CA GLY A 90 -5.88 0.42 11.72
C GLY A 90 -6.19 -0.04 13.14
N TRP A 91 -7.46 -0.37 13.41
CA TRP A 91 -7.90 -0.94 14.69
C TRP A 91 -7.12 -2.20 15.04
N SER A 92 -7.02 -3.15 14.11
CA SER A 92 -6.25 -4.38 14.30
C SER A 92 -4.80 -4.09 14.72
N ARG A 93 -4.13 -3.12 14.07
CA ARG A 93 -2.73 -2.77 14.39
C ARG A 93 -2.56 -2.10 15.74
N VAL A 94 -3.55 -1.35 16.19
CA VAL A 94 -3.53 -0.75 17.55
C VAL A 94 -3.80 -1.83 18.60
N VAL A 95 -4.79 -2.70 18.40
CA VAL A 95 -5.13 -3.79 19.34
C VAL A 95 -3.98 -4.79 19.49
N LEU A 96 -3.30 -5.13 18.38
CA LEU A 96 -2.11 -5.98 18.39
C LEU A 96 -0.87 -5.29 18.97
N LYS A 97 -0.97 -4.00 19.35
CA LYS A 97 0.12 -3.17 19.88
C LYS A 97 1.30 -3.04 18.92
N ASP A 98 1.07 -3.21 17.63
CA ASP A 98 2.07 -3.04 16.58
C ASP A 98 2.31 -1.55 16.27
N HIS A 99 1.29 -0.71 16.44
CA HIS A 99 1.31 0.71 16.11
C HIS A 99 0.50 1.55 17.10
N THR A 100 0.85 2.83 17.23
CA THR A 100 -0.01 3.83 17.90
C THR A 100 -1.04 4.39 16.92
N ILE A 101 -2.10 5.02 17.44
CA ILE A 101 -3.14 5.67 16.63
C ILE A 101 -2.52 6.70 15.66
N GLY A 102 -1.56 7.51 16.13
CA GLY A 102 -0.86 8.49 15.28
C GLY A 102 -0.10 7.84 14.12
N GLN A 103 0.55 6.70 14.35
CA GLN A 103 1.25 5.94 13.29
C GLN A 103 0.29 5.33 12.27
N VAL A 104 -0.91 4.96 12.70
CA VAL A 104 -1.98 4.47 11.83
C VAL A 104 -2.53 5.61 10.96
N ILE A 105 -2.92 6.73 11.58
CA ILE A 105 -3.45 7.90 10.88
C ILE A 105 -2.45 8.42 9.83
N ALA A 106 -1.16 8.47 10.17
CA ALA A 106 -0.12 8.88 9.24
C ALA A 106 0.04 7.96 8.02
N GLY A 107 -0.45 6.71 8.09
CA GLY A 107 -0.47 5.81 6.93
C GLY A 107 -1.51 6.19 5.88
N VAL A 108 -2.60 6.87 6.26
CA VAL A 108 -3.68 7.27 5.36
C VAL A 108 -3.19 8.21 4.24
N PRO A 109 -2.54 9.36 4.53
CA PRO A 109 -2.08 10.26 3.47
C PRO A 109 -1.04 9.59 2.56
N ALA A 110 -0.17 8.72 3.09
CA ALA A 110 0.78 7.97 2.27
C ALA A 110 0.08 7.08 1.25
N GLY A 111 -0.95 6.34 1.67
CA GLY A 111 -1.75 5.51 0.77
C GLY A 111 -2.55 6.32 -0.26
N ALA A 112 -3.14 7.44 0.16
CA ALA A 112 -3.92 8.31 -0.72
C ALA A 112 -3.06 8.98 -1.80
N VAL A 113 -1.87 9.49 -1.45
CA VAL A 113 -0.93 10.10 -2.42
C VAL A 113 -0.50 9.07 -3.47
N VAL A 114 -0.22 7.84 -3.06
CA VAL A 114 0.19 6.75 -3.95
C VAL A 114 -0.96 6.32 -4.88
N ALA A 115 -2.22 6.53 -4.50
CA ALA A 115 -3.38 6.22 -5.32
C ALA A 115 -3.60 7.22 -6.47
N ILE A 116 -3.06 8.45 -6.40
CA ILE A 116 -3.32 9.52 -7.38
C ILE A 116 -3.04 9.06 -8.83
N PRO A 117 -1.87 8.48 -9.18
CA PRO A 117 -1.60 8.05 -10.55
C PRO A 117 -2.59 7.00 -11.05
N TYR A 118 -3.10 6.14 -10.17
CA TYR A 118 -4.09 5.12 -10.50
C TYR A 118 -5.44 5.77 -10.86
N LEU A 119 -5.86 6.79 -10.10
CA LEU A 119 -7.09 7.54 -10.36
C LEU A 119 -7.06 8.29 -11.71
N LEU A 120 -5.89 8.75 -12.14
CA LEU A 120 -5.73 9.47 -13.42
C LEU A 120 -5.81 8.56 -14.64
N VAL A 121 -5.53 7.27 -14.47
CA VAL A 121 -5.55 6.32 -15.58
C VAL A 121 -6.98 5.93 -15.92
N GLY A 122 -7.88 5.93 -14.93
CA GLY A 122 -9.30 5.60 -15.10
C GLY A 122 -9.53 4.16 -15.58
N VAL A 123 -10.63 3.57 -15.18
CA VAL A 123 -11.22 2.41 -15.87
C VAL A 123 -12.43 2.93 -16.63
#